data_AF-A0A7Y0AQZ9-F1
#
_entry.id   AF-A0A7Y0AQZ9-F1
#
_cell.length_a   1.000
_cell.length_b   1.000
_cell.length_c   1.000
_cell.angle_alpha   90.00
_cell.angle_beta   90.00
_cell.angle_gamma   90.00
#
_symmetry.space_group_name_H-M   'P 1'
#
loop_
_entity.id
_entity.type
_entity.pdbx_description
1 polymer ?
#
loop_
_entity_poly.entity_id
_entity_poly.type
_entity_poly.pdbx_seq_one_letter_code
_entity_poly.pdbx_strand_id
1 'polypeptide(L)' 'MSEITDAPASLEPKTERYTYDTNKNLVLMEDLWNGQKVSELEMIYDKKGFLTSIQRKSDAMDMVQYFQDRTLWLTYTFY' A
#
# COMPACT_ATOMS: atom_id res chain seq x y z
N MET A 1 -27.70 9.20 2.95
CA MET A 1 -26.91 8.92 1.72
C MET A 1 -25.62 9.70 1.88
N SER A 2 -24.54 9.04 2.32
CA SER A 2 -23.23 9.70 2.37
C SER A 2 -22.64 9.65 0.97
N GLU A 3 -22.54 10.81 0.32
CA GLU A 3 -21.80 10.95 -0.92
C GLU A 3 -20.33 10.59 -0.65
N ILE A 4 -19.83 9.60 -1.38
CA ILE A 4 -18.41 9.36 -1.50
C ILE A 4 -17.90 10.53 -2.34
N THR A 5 -17.48 11.62 -1.71
CA THR A 5 -16.80 12.71 -2.41
C THR A 5 -15.57 12.10 -3.09
N ASP A 6 -15.60 12.05 -4.43
CA ASP A 6 -14.43 11.72 -5.23
C ASP A 6 -13.25 12.56 -4.73
N ALA A 7 -12.11 11.90 -4.52
CA ALA A 7 -10.86 12.59 -4.24
C ALA A 7 -10.69 13.69 -5.30
N PRO A 8 -10.26 14.92 -4.93
CA PRO A 8 -10.15 16.02 -5.88
C PRO A 8 -9.35 15.52 -7.08
N ALA A 9 -9.95 15.62 -8.27
CA ALA A 9 -9.36 15.17 -9.52
C ALA A 9 -8.10 15.98 -9.81
N SER A 10 -6.99 15.58 -9.19
CA SER A 10 -5.68 16.10 -9.49
C SER A 10 -5.31 15.63 -10.90
N LEU A 11 -4.93 16.59 -11.73
CA LEU A 11 -4.47 16.40 -13.10
C LEU A 11 -3.06 15.78 -13.16
N GLU A 12 -2.39 15.60 -12.01
CA GLU A 12 -1.05 15.02 -11.95
C GLU A 12 -1.14 13.49 -11.88
N PRO A 13 -0.29 12.77 -12.64
CA PRO A 13 -0.34 11.32 -12.66
C PRO A 13 0.00 10.77 -11.27
N LYS A 14 -0.94 10.02 -10.68
CA LYS A 14 -0.60 9.08 -9.60
C LYS A 14 0.55 8.23 -10.09
N THR A 15 1.68 8.34 -9.39
CA THR A 15 2.90 7.67 -9.78
C THR A 15 3.21 6.65 -8.70
N GLU A 16 3.39 5.39 -9.10
CA GLU A 16 3.71 4.31 -8.17
C GLU A 16 5.21 3.99 -8.27
N ARG A 17 5.85 3.74 -7.12
CA ARG A 17 7.21 3.19 -7.06
C ARG A 17 7.19 1.80 -6.44
N TYR A 18 8.04 0.92 -6.95
CA TYR A 18 8.15 -0.46 -6.50
C TYR A 18 9.59 -0.79 -6.15
N THR A 19 9.79 -1.43 -5.00
CA THR A 19 11.09 -1.95 -4.57
C THR A 19 11.00 -3.46 -4.42
N TYR A 20 12.03 -4.15 -4.91
CA TYR A 20 12.13 -5.61 -4.86
C TYR A 20 13.35 -6.04 -4.05
N ASP A 21 13.23 -7.16 -3.33
CA ASP A 21 14.37 -7.80 -2.68
C ASP A 21 15.27 -8.56 -3.68
N THR A 22 16.34 -9.18 -3.19
CA THR A 22 17.26 -9.99 -4.01
C THR A 22 16.60 -11.22 -4.64
N ASN A 23 15.46 -11.67 -4.08
CA ASN A 23 14.67 -12.79 -4.58
C ASN A 23 13.59 -12.32 -5.58
N LYS A 24 13.56 -11.04 -5.91
CA LYS A 24 12.54 -10.39 -6.76
C LYS A 24 11.13 -10.42 -6.17
N ASN A 25 11.02 -10.54 -4.85
CA ASN A 25 9.76 -10.29 -4.14
C ASN A 25 9.51 -8.79 -4.06
N LEU A 26 8.29 -8.35 -4.33
CA LEU A 26 7.88 -6.96 -4.10
C LEU A 26 7.86 -6.72 -2.58
N VAL A 27 8.71 -5.83 -2.07
CA VAL A 27 8.78 -5.55 -0.62
C VAL A 27 8.17 -4.21 -0.23
N LEU A 28 8.13 -3.26 -1.16
CA LEU A 28 7.57 -1.94 -0.94
C LEU A 28 6.90 -1.43 -2.21
N MET A 29 5.68 -0.92 -2.06
CA MET A 29 4.98 -0.14 -3.06
C MET A 29 4.65 1.23 -2.47
N GLU A 30 5.08 2.32 -3.10
CA GLU A 30 4.81 3.69 -2.66
C GLU A 30 3.86 4.37 -3.65
N ASP A 31 2.80 4.96 -3.12
CA ASP A 31 1.92 5.84 -3.86
C ASP A 31 2.43 7.28 -3.72
N LEU A 32 2.68 7.93 -4.86
CA LEU A 32 3.10 9.32 -4.92
C LEU A 32 1.98 10.19 -5.48
N TRP A 33 1.75 11.31 -4.80
CA TRP A 33 0.92 12.40 -5.30
C TRP A 33 1.78 13.67 -5.35
N ASN A 34 1.85 14.31 -6.51
CA ASN A 34 2.68 15.49 -6.75
C ASN A 34 4.15 15.29 -6.33
N GLY A 35 4.69 14.08 -6.55
CA GLY A 35 6.05 13.70 -6.17
C GLY A 35 6.26 13.44 -4.67
N GLN A 36 5.25 13.65 -3.84
CA GLN A 36 5.27 13.35 -2.40
C GLN A 36 4.62 12.00 -2.12
N LYS A 37 5.23 11.20 -1.23
CA LYS A 37 4.65 9.95 -0.77
C LYS A 37 3.39 10.22 0.05
N VAL A 38 2.30 9.54 -0.31
CA VAL A 38 1.00 9.66 0.37
C VAL A 38 0.58 8.36 1.05
N SER A 39 0.99 7.22 0.51
CA SER A 39 0.84 5.93 1.17
C SER A 39 1.91 4.94 0.73
N GLU A 40 2.10 3.91 1.53
CA GLU A 40 2.92 2.76 1.17
C GLU A 40 2.27 1.45 1.59
N LEU A 41 2.61 0.40 0.85
CA LEU A 41 2.36 -1.00 1.19
C LEU A 41 3.70 -1.70 1.38
N GLU A 42 3.92 -2.26 2.57
CA GLU A 42 5.06 -3.08 2.91
C GLU A 42 4.65 -4.55 2.93
N MET A 43 5.35 -5.38 2.16
CA MET A 43 5.08 -6.80 2.01
C MET A 43 6.10 -7.61 2.81
N ILE A 44 5.62 -8.45 3.72
CA ILE A 44 6.46 -9.23 4.63
C ILE A 44 6.34 -10.70 4.28
N TYR A 45 7.48 -11.33 4.00
CA TYR A 45 7.57 -12.73 3.61
C TYR A 45 8.17 -13.58 4.72
N ASP A 46 7.80 -14.86 4.78
CA ASP A 46 8.49 -15.83 5.62
C ASP A 46 9.83 -16.25 5.01
N LYS A 47 10.59 -17.07 5.76
CA LYS A 47 11.89 -17.60 5.30
C LYS A 47 11.81 -18.51 4.07
N LYS A 48 10.62 -18.96 3.70
CA LYS A 48 10.36 -19.81 2.53
C LYS A 48 9.90 -19.00 1.31
N GLY A 49 9.72 -17.68 1.47
CA GLY A 49 9.28 -16.77 0.41
C GLY A 49 7.77 -16.65 0.27
N PHE A 50 6.97 -17.13 1.24
CA PHE A 50 5.52 -16.92 1.24
C PHE A 50 5.17 -15.56 1.86
N LEU A 51 4.27 -14.83 1.22
CA LEU A 51 3.79 -13.54 1.72
C LEU A 51 2.93 -13.75 2.98
N THR A 52 3.38 -13.28 4.13
CA THR A 52 2.69 -13.48 5.41
C THR A 52 1.85 -12.30 5.83
N SER A 53 2.26 -11.07 5.46
CA SER A 53 1.46 -9.89 5.74
C SER A 53 1.72 -8.75 4.77
N ILE A 54 0.73 -7.88 4.66
CA ILE A 54 0.82 -6.60 3.97
C ILE A 54 0.49 -5.52 5.00
N GLN A 55 1.40 -4.59 5.22
CA GLN A 55 1.19 -3.42 6.07
C GLN A 55 0.93 -2.22 5.19
N ARG A 56 -0.22 -1.58 5.36
CA ARG A 56 -0.50 -0.27 4.76
C ARG A 56 -0.17 0.82 5.76
N LYS A 57 0.60 1.81 5.33
CA LYS A 57 0.93 3.02 6.08
C LYS A 57 0.56 4.24 5.25
N SER A 58 0.01 5.27 5.88
CA SER A 58 -0.41 6.50 5.25
C SER A 58 0.04 7.70 6.10
N ASP A 59 0.73 8.66 5.47
CA ASP A 59 1.13 9.90 6.16
C ASP A 59 -0.05 10.87 6.32
N ALA A 60 -1.19 10.58 5.68
CA ALA A 60 -2.41 11.37 5.72
C ALA A 60 -3.45 10.79 6.69
N MET A 61 -3.12 10.73 8.00
CA MET A 61 -4.03 10.25 9.04
C MET A 61 -5.37 11.02 9.12
N ASP A 62 -5.42 12.27 8.65
CA ASP A 62 -6.59 13.16 8.77
C ASP A 62 -7.36 13.41 7.45
N MET A 63 -6.94 12.83 6.32
CA MET A 63 -7.71 12.94 5.09
C MET A 63 -8.70 11.78 5.01
N VAL A 64 -10.00 12.09 5.20
CA VAL A 64 -11.13 11.14 5.11
C VAL A 64 -11.17 10.33 3.80
N GLN A 65 -10.45 10.78 2.77
CA GLN A 65 -10.31 10.12 1.46
C GLN A 65 -9.13 9.14 1.35
N TYR A 66 -8.29 9.03 2.40
CA TYR A 66 -7.15 8.13 2.44
C TYR A 66 -7.38 6.97 3.41
N PHE A 67 -7.06 5.76 2.94
CA PHE A 67 -7.28 4.52 3.68
C PHE A 67 -6.42 4.48 4.95
N GLN A 68 -7.05 4.13 6.08
CA GLN A 68 -6.39 3.95 7.38
C GLN A 68 -5.27 2.91 7.34
N ASP A 69 -4.29 3.11 8.22
CA ASP A 69 -3.23 2.14 8.50
C ASP A 69 -3.81 0.81 8.97
N ARG A 70 -3.42 -0.27 8.29
CA ARG A 70 -3.94 -1.62 8.53
C ARG A 70 -2.88 -2.66 8.20
N THR A 71 -2.87 -3.72 8.99
CA THR A 71 -2.10 -4.94 8.69
C THR A 71 -3.06 -6.03 8.25
N LEU A 72 -2.86 -6.55 7.04
CA LEU A 72 -3.53 -7.73 6.55
C LEU A 72 -2.63 -8.94 6.77
N TRP A 73 -3.09 -9.91 7.55
CA TRP A 73 -2.41 -11.19 7.75
C TRP A 73 -2.94 -12.23 6.77
N LEU A 74 -2.04 -12.96 6.12
CA LEU A 74 -2.37 -14.00 5.16
C LEU A 74 -2.18 -15.38 5.80
N THR A 75 -3.14 -16.28 5.57
CA THR A 75 -3.08 -17.67 6.03
C THR A 75 -3.18 -18.60 4.84
N TYR A 76 -2.24 -19.52 4.71
CA TYR A 76 -2.25 -20.55 3.67
C TYR A 76 -2.66 -21.89 4.25
N THR A 77 -3.47 -22.64 3.53
CA THR A 77 -3.78 -24.05 3.82
C THR A 77 -3.49 -24.85 2.55
N PHE A 78 -2.70 -25.91 2.67
CA PHE A 78 -2.34 -26.80 1.57
C PHE A 78 -3.00 -28.17 1.82
N TYR A 79 -3.58 -28.76 0.78
CA TYR A 79 -4.24 -30.07 0.80
C TYR A 79 -3.42 -31.10 0.04
#